data_AF-A0A0E0C6Y4-F1
#
_entry.id   AF-A0A0E0C6Y4-F1
#
_cell.length_a   1.000
_cell.length_b   1.000
_cell.length_c   1.000
_cell.angle_alpha   90.00
_cell.angle_beta   90.00
_cell.angle_gamma   90.00
#
_symmetry.space_group_name_H-M   'P 1'
#
loop_
_entity.id
_entity.type
_entity.pdbx_description
1 polymer ?
#
loop_
_entity_poly.entity_id
_entity_poly.type
_entity_poly.pdbx_seq_one_letter_code
_entity_poly.pdbx_strand_id
1 'polypeptide(L)'
;MASEGDASAPVAAAEGRKPRHKGNHDKPKPWDDDPNIDHWKIEEFDPSWNEGGMLEVTSFSTLFPQYRGKSPHTPIRALLVSSAIGDRLVLPGCFACSDAEKYLQEAWPIVKGALKEFGVACELNLVEGSMTVSTTRKTKDPYIIIKANELIKLLSSVPAPQAIKILNDEMSCAIIKIGSIIRNKERFVKRRERLLGPNLSTLKAIEILTGCYILVQGNTAAAMGYWKGLKQVVRVVEDCIKNVKHPVYHIKELLIKRELAKNPALAHESWDKFLPKFKKKNVKQKKPLIKEKKQYTPFPPPQQPSKIDLELESGEYFMSDKKKSAKEWQEKLEKQSQKAEENKRKREAAFVHPNEDIATPYESAKSIINNGEIADMAKSLKKKAKEFRKNEEQENVRLESYVASNEGSRPKKKHKLSKYSQPE
;
A
#
# COMPACT_ATOMS: atom_id res chain seq x y z
N MET A 1 32.13 22.74 -1.06
CA MET A 1 30.87 23.02 -1.80
C MET A 1 29.76 22.18 -1.14
N ALA A 2 28.69 22.82 -0.63
CA ALA A 2 27.41 22.19 -0.18
C ALA A 2 27.51 21.03 0.83
N SER A 3 26.48 20.48 1.50
CA SER A 3 25.24 21.00 2.14
C SER A 3 24.72 19.88 3.08
N GLU A 4 23.80 20.02 4.05
CA GLU A 4 22.98 21.11 4.63
C GLU A 4 22.63 20.68 6.08
N GLY A 5 22.15 21.56 6.97
CA GLY A 5 21.92 21.20 8.39
C GLY A 5 21.00 22.11 9.20
N ASP A 6 19.70 22.13 8.86
CA ASP A 6 18.68 22.93 9.55
C ASP A 6 18.46 22.50 11.02
N ALA A 7 18.69 23.44 11.95
CA ALA A 7 18.23 23.37 13.34
C ALA A 7 17.16 24.45 13.56
N SER A 8 15.94 24.03 13.89
CA SER A 8 14.79 24.93 14.02
C SER A 8 14.92 25.89 15.22
N ALA A 9 15.11 27.17 14.94
CA ALA A 9 15.03 28.26 15.92
C ALA A 9 13.59 28.45 16.43
N PRO A 10 13.39 28.98 17.66
CA PRO A 10 12.06 29.22 18.22
C PRO A 10 11.32 30.35 17.47
N VAL A 11 10.01 30.20 17.31
CA VAL A 11 9.14 31.23 16.74
C VAL A 11 8.99 32.36 17.77
N ALA A 12 9.74 33.43 17.58
CA ALA A 12 9.55 34.68 18.33
C ALA A 12 8.15 35.24 18.05
N ALA A 13 7.50 35.78 19.09
CA ALA A 13 6.25 36.50 18.95
C ALA A 13 6.44 37.69 17.99
N ALA A 14 5.46 37.92 17.10
CA ALA A 14 5.54 38.97 16.10
C ALA A 14 5.24 40.34 16.70
N GLU A 15 6.20 40.92 17.41
CA GLU A 15 6.11 42.31 17.85
C GLU A 15 6.14 43.27 16.65
N GLY A 16 5.15 44.17 16.60
CA GLY A 16 5.23 45.50 15.98
C GLY A 16 5.91 45.63 14.61
N ARG A 17 5.28 45.14 13.53
CA ARG A 17 5.58 45.69 12.19
C ARG A 17 5.21 47.18 12.18
N LYS A 18 6.20 48.06 12.00
CA LYS A 18 5.97 49.51 11.86
C LYS A 18 4.92 49.77 10.76
N PRO A 19 3.95 50.66 10.98
CA PRO A 19 2.91 50.92 9.99
C PRO A 19 3.55 51.49 8.71
N ARG A 20 3.30 50.82 7.58
CA ARG A 20 3.65 51.38 6.26
C ARG A 20 2.83 52.65 6.08
N HIS A 21 3.43 53.71 5.53
CA HIS A 21 2.72 54.95 5.25
C HIS A 21 1.60 54.66 4.24
N LYS A 22 0.37 54.58 4.75
CA LYS A 22 -0.85 54.36 3.97
C LYS A 22 -1.03 55.53 3.01
N GLY A 23 -1.10 55.25 1.71
CA GLY A 23 -1.40 56.27 0.72
C GLY A 23 -2.80 56.87 0.95
N ASN A 24 -3.13 57.95 0.25
CA ASN A 24 -4.46 58.56 0.40
C ASN A 24 -5.64 57.60 0.10
N HIS A 25 -5.38 56.49 -0.59
CA HIS A 25 -6.33 55.42 -0.91
C HIS A 25 -6.32 54.23 0.07
N ASP A 26 -5.36 54.14 1.00
CA ASP A 26 -5.23 53.06 2.00
C ASP A 26 -5.79 53.43 3.37
N LYS A 27 -6.43 54.61 3.48
CA LYS A 27 -7.18 55.02 4.68
C LYS A 27 -8.25 53.96 4.96
N PRO A 28 -8.41 53.49 6.22
CA PRO A 28 -9.53 52.62 6.55
C PRO A 28 -10.81 53.36 6.18
N LYS A 29 -11.73 52.69 5.49
CA LYS A 29 -12.97 53.33 5.08
C LYS A 29 -13.84 53.49 6.33
N PRO A 30 -14.52 54.63 6.55
CA PRO A 30 -15.31 54.86 7.76
C PRO A 30 -16.36 53.78 8.05
N TRP A 31 -16.80 53.02 7.04
CA TRP A 31 -17.80 51.96 7.10
C TRP A 31 -17.22 50.52 7.16
N ASP A 32 -15.88 50.37 7.19
CA ASP A 32 -15.23 49.05 7.38
C ASP A 32 -15.17 48.68 8.88
N ASP A 33 -15.20 49.65 9.79
CA ASP A 33 -15.02 49.48 11.26
C ASP A 33 -16.33 49.62 12.07
N ASP A 34 -17.50 49.75 11.42
CA ASP A 34 -18.81 49.91 12.08
C ASP A 34 -19.23 48.64 12.86
N PRO A 35 -19.28 48.64 14.21
CA PRO A 35 -19.53 47.42 15.00
C PRO A 35 -20.94 46.82 14.87
N ASN A 36 -21.84 47.54 14.18
CA ASN A 36 -23.25 47.18 13.98
C ASN A 36 -23.51 46.57 12.59
N ILE A 37 -22.51 46.59 11.70
CA ILE A 37 -22.59 46.01 10.36
C ILE A 37 -21.71 44.75 10.35
N ASP A 38 -22.34 43.59 10.52
CA ASP A 38 -21.64 42.30 10.34
C ASP A 38 -21.52 42.01 8.83
N HIS A 39 -20.41 42.42 8.21
CA HIS A 39 -20.15 42.25 6.77
C HIS A 39 -20.16 40.79 6.29
N TRP A 40 -20.26 39.81 7.20
CA TRP A 40 -20.28 38.38 6.91
C TRP A 40 -21.64 37.72 7.21
N LYS A 41 -22.61 38.49 7.71
CA LYS A 41 -23.98 38.01 7.90
C LYS A 41 -24.64 37.82 6.53
N ILE A 42 -24.89 36.55 6.18
CA ILE A 42 -25.64 36.20 4.99
C ILE A 42 -27.11 36.50 5.29
N GLU A 43 -27.68 37.50 4.61
CA GLU A 43 -29.12 37.75 4.64
C GLU A 43 -29.83 36.68 3.80
N GLU A 44 -30.94 36.16 4.31
CA GLU A 44 -31.77 35.20 3.58
C GLU A 44 -32.40 35.89 2.37
N PHE A 45 -32.35 35.27 1.20
CA PHE A 45 -32.85 35.88 -0.03
C PHE A 45 -34.37 35.99 -0.01
N ASP A 46 -34.87 37.22 0.00
CA ASP A 46 -36.30 37.51 -0.02
C ASP A 46 -36.84 37.39 -1.46
N PRO A 47 -37.83 36.51 -1.76
CA PRO A 47 -38.35 36.33 -3.12
C PRO A 47 -39.10 37.54 -3.71
N SER A 48 -39.19 38.66 -2.98
CA SER A 48 -39.64 39.96 -3.44
C SER A 48 -38.55 40.76 -4.17
N TRP A 49 -37.27 40.48 -3.93
CA TRP A 49 -36.15 41.23 -4.51
C TRP A 49 -35.96 40.98 -6.02
N ASN A 50 -36.58 39.93 -6.56
CA ASN A 50 -36.57 39.61 -7.98
C ASN A 50 -37.98 39.25 -8.49
N GLU A 51 -38.87 40.25 -8.57
CA GLU A 51 -40.24 40.08 -9.04
C GLU A 51 -40.33 39.69 -10.53
N GLY A 52 -39.39 40.19 -11.36
CA GLY A 52 -39.35 39.93 -12.80
C GLY A 52 -38.84 38.54 -13.19
N GLY A 53 -38.17 37.83 -12.28
CA GLY A 53 -37.56 36.53 -12.52
C GLY A 53 -36.39 36.57 -13.50
N MET A 54 -35.86 35.39 -13.84
CA MET A 54 -34.79 35.27 -14.84
C MET A 54 -35.30 35.53 -16.27
N LEU A 55 -34.73 36.56 -16.92
CA LEU A 55 -34.94 36.88 -18.35
C LEU A 55 -34.20 35.89 -19.27
N GLU A 56 -32.98 35.50 -18.89
CA GLU A 56 -32.13 34.58 -19.65
C GLU A 56 -32.27 33.13 -19.16
N VAL A 57 -32.19 32.19 -20.10
CA VAL A 57 -32.23 30.75 -19.80
C VAL A 57 -30.81 30.24 -19.63
N THR A 58 -30.48 29.84 -18.41
CA THR A 58 -29.27 29.06 -18.12
C THR A 58 -29.65 27.59 -18.05
N SER A 59 -28.87 26.72 -18.68
CA SER A 59 -29.11 25.28 -18.69
C SER A 59 -27.85 24.51 -18.36
N PHE A 60 -28.00 23.45 -17.57
CA PHE A 60 -26.93 22.50 -17.27
C PHE A 60 -27.42 21.08 -17.60
N SER A 61 -26.56 20.32 -18.27
CA SER A 61 -26.78 18.90 -18.56
C SER A 61 -25.71 18.07 -17.87
N THR A 62 -26.12 16.95 -17.27
CA THR A 62 -25.23 15.91 -16.76
C THR A 62 -25.62 14.57 -17.37
N LEU A 63 -24.68 13.96 -18.08
CA LEU A 63 -24.81 12.58 -18.57
C LEU A 63 -24.71 11.62 -17.38
N PHE A 64 -25.70 10.75 -17.20
CA PHE A 64 -25.56 9.61 -16.30
C PHE A 64 -24.94 8.42 -17.04
N PRO A 65 -24.23 7.50 -16.34
CA PRO A 65 -23.59 6.37 -17.00
C PRO A 65 -24.65 5.38 -17.50
N GLN A 66 -25.03 5.46 -18.78
CA GLN A 66 -25.80 4.40 -19.41
C GLN A 66 -24.88 3.19 -19.62
N TYR A 67 -24.92 2.25 -18.67
CA TYR A 67 -24.16 1.01 -18.74
C TYR A 67 -24.74 0.07 -19.81
N ARG A 68 -24.51 0.39 -21.09
CA ARG A 68 -24.79 -0.53 -22.20
C ARG A 68 -24.13 -1.87 -21.91
N GLY A 69 -24.94 -2.92 -21.87
CA GLY A 69 -24.50 -4.26 -21.56
C GLY A 69 -23.42 -4.72 -22.54
N LYS A 70 -22.16 -4.76 -22.07
CA LYS A 70 -21.22 -5.74 -22.60
C LYS A 70 -21.71 -7.09 -22.11
N SER A 71 -22.43 -7.79 -22.99
CA SER A 71 -22.66 -9.22 -22.90
C SER A 71 -21.36 -9.91 -22.46
N PRO A 72 -21.40 -10.82 -21.46
CA PRO A 72 -20.25 -11.64 -21.16
C PRO A 72 -20.05 -12.64 -22.31
N HIS A 73 -19.32 -12.23 -23.34
CA HIS A 73 -18.70 -13.14 -24.30
C HIS A 73 -17.52 -13.86 -23.63
N THR A 74 -17.81 -14.55 -22.53
CA THR A 74 -16.99 -15.63 -21.98
C THR A 74 -17.45 -16.91 -22.66
N PRO A 75 -16.60 -17.61 -23.43
CA PRO A 75 -16.98 -18.89 -24.01
C PRO A 75 -17.33 -19.89 -22.89
N ILE A 76 -18.37 -20.69 -23.11
CA ILE A 76 -19.04 -21.57 -22.13
C ILE A 76 -18.14 -22.71 -21.58
N ARG A 77 -16.85 -22.73 -21.89
CA ARG A 77 -15.91 -23.82 -21.62
C ARG A 77 -15.13 -23.71 -20.30
N ALA A 78 -15.61 -22.93 -19.32
CA ALA A 78 -14.93 -22.69 -18.04
C ALA A 78 -15.79 -22.99 -16.78
N LEU A 79 -16.96 -23.63 -16.93
CA LEU A 79 -17.94 -23.85 -15.85
C LEU A 79 -17.91 -25.24 -15.18
N LEU A 80 -16.85 -26.04 -15.39
CA LEU A 80 -16.81 -27.45 -14.91
C LEU A 80 -15.66 -27.81 -13.95
N VAL A 81 -14.88 -26.84 -13.46
CA VAL A 81 -13.82 -27.10 -12.46
C VAL A 81 -13.78 -25.99 -11.38
N SER A 82 -14.84 -25.90 -10.57
CA SER A 82 -14.87 -25.18 -9.27
C SER A 82 -16.09 -25.55 -8.43
N SER A 83 -16.32 -26.85 -8.22
CA SER A 83 -17.28 -27.34 -7.21
C SER A 83 -16.52 -28.04 -6.06
N ALA A 84 -15.74 -27.26 -5.32
CA ALA A 84 -15.19 -27.61 -4.02
C ALA A 84 -14.62 -26.35 -3.34
N ILE A 85 -14.84 -26.23 -2.02
CA ILE A 85 -14.45 -25.14 -1.11
C ILE A 85 -15.54 -24.07 -0.96
N GLY A 86 -16.19 -24.11 0.20
CA GLY A 86 -17.22 -23.15 0.63
C GLY A 86 -16.65 -21.84 1.17
N ASP A 87 -17.53 -21.09 1.84
CA ASP A 87 -17.30 -19.75 2.40
C ASP A 87 -16.95 -18.65 1.39
N ARG A 88 -18.02 -18.12 0.78
CA ARG A 88 -18.01 -16.77 0.22
C ARG A 88 -19.11 -15.93 0.84
N LEU A 89 -18.73 -15.07 1.78
CA LEU A 89 -19.58 -14.01 2.31
C LEU A 89 -20.11 -13.16 1.15
N VAL A 90 -21.40 -13.30 0.84
CA VAL A 90 -22.10 -12.44 -0.11
C VAL A 90 -22.38 -11.12 0.60
N LEU A 91 -21.57 -10.10 0.32
CA LEU A 91 -21.90 -8.74 0.69
C LEU A 91 -23.12 -8.28 -0.14
N PRO A 92 -24.25 -7.91 0.49
CA PRO A 92 -25.35 -7.30 -0.23
C PRO A 92 -24.94 -5.87 -0.65
N GLY A 93 -25.38 -5.41 -1.83
CA GLY A 93 -25.18 -4.03 -2.26
C GLY A 93 -24.30 -3.79 -3.51
N CYS A 94 -24.08 -4.81 -4.34
CA CYS A 94 -23.76 -4.55 -5.75
C CYS A 94 -25.07 -4.27 -6.52
N PHE A 95 -25.50 -3.01 -6.55
CA PHE A 95 -26.51 -2.55 -7.52
C PHE A 95 -26.08 -2.97 -8.93
N ALA A 96 -26.96 -3.62 -9.70
CA ALA A 96 -26.62 -4.06 -11.04
C ALA A 96 -26.77 -2.90 -12.04
N CYS A 97 -25.99 -2.95 -13.12
CA CYS A 97 -25.89 -1.87 -14.10
C CYS A 97 -27.22 -1.44 -14.74
N SER A 98 -28.23 -2.32 -14.76
CA SER A 98 -29.54 -2.07 -15.36
C SER A 98 -30.54 -1.37 -14.43
N ASP A 99 -30.18 -1.16 -13.16
CA ASP A 99 -31.10 -0.68 -12.13
C ASP A 99 -31.06 0.85 -12.00
N ALA A 100 -29.98 1.51 -12.45
CA ALA A 100 -29.81 2.96 -12.32
C ALA A 100 -30.79 3.77 -13.17
N GLU A 101 -31.05 3.34 -14.41
CA GLU A 101 -32.02 4.00 -15.31
C GLU A 101 -33.44 3.85 -14.79
N LYS A 102 -33.81 2.65 -14.31
CA LYS A 102 -35.10 2.37 -13.66
C LYS A 102 -35.28 3.18 -12.38
N TYR A 103 -34.26 3.21 -11.52
CA TYR A 103 -34.26 4.00 -10.30
C TYR A 103 -34.43 5.49 -10.58
N LEU A 104 -33.75 6.04 -11.59
CA LEU A 104 -33.94 7.42 -12.00
C LEU A 104 -35.37 7.66 -12.51
N GLN A 105 -35.93 6.75 -13.31
CA GLN A 105 -37.31 6.85 -13.79
C GLN A 105 -38.35 6.82 -12.64
N GLU A 106 -38.16 5.96 -11.64
CA GLU A 106 -39.00 5.88 -10.44
C GLU A 106 -38.86 7.10 -9.51
N ALA A 107 -37.64 7.62 -9.35
CA ALA A 107 -37.34 8.75 -8.48
C ALA A 107 -37.60 10.13 -9.13
N TRP A 108 -37.68 10.19 -10.47
CA TRP A 108 -37.83 11.44 -11.22
C TRP A 108 -39.02 12.32 -10.79
N PRO A 109 -40.22 11.78 -10.50
CA PRO A 109 -41.35 12.60 -10.07
C PRO A 109 -41.07 13.37 -8.77
N ILE A 110 -40.28 12.78 -7.86
CA ILE A 110 -39.91 13.39 -6.57
C ILE A 110 -38.95 14.56 -6.81
N VAL A 111 -37.94 14.36 -7.66
CA VAL A 111 -36.97 15.41 -8.06
C VAL A 111 -37.67 16.56 -8.80
N LYS A 112 -38.58 16.22 -9.71
CA LYS A 112 -39.38 17.20 -10.47
C LYS A 112 -40.36 17.98 -9.57
N GLY A 113 -40.88 17.35 -8.52
CA GLY A 113 -41.68 18.02 -7.48
C GLY A 113 -40.86 19.10 -6.77
N ALA A 114 -39.73 18.71 -6.17
CA ALA A 114 -38.86 19.64 -5.43
C ALA A 114 -38.35 20.81 -6.30
N LEU A 115 -37.88 20.56 -7.53
CA LEU A 115 -37.37 21.62 -8.41
C LEU A 115 -38.48 22.57 -8.91
N LYS A 116 -39.74 22.11 -8.97
CA LYS A 116 -40.88 22.93 -9.39
C LYS A 116 -41.23 24.00 -8.35
N GLU A 117 -40.98 23.76 -7.07
CA GLU A 117 -41.19 24.74 -5.98
C GLU A 117 -40.32 25.99 -6.19
N PHE A 118 -39.07 25.80 -6.63
CA PHE A 118 -38.15 26.90 -6.97
C PHE A 118 -38.30 27.43 -8.41
N GLY A 119 -39.28 26.94 -9.18
CA GLY A 119 -39.51 27.34 -10.56
C GLY A 119 -38.43 26.91 -11.55
N VAL A 120 -37.66 25.86 -11.25
CA VAL A 120 -36.63 25.30 -12.15
C VAL A 120 -37.24 24.19 -13.01
N ALA A 121 -37.00 24.23 -14.32
CA ALA A 121 -37.40 23.16 -15.24
C ALA A 121 -36.36 22.03 -15.23
N CYS A 122 -36.83 20.79 -15.38
CA CYS A 122 -36.00 19.60 -15.26
C CYS A 122 -36.52 18.50 -16.22
N GLU A 123 -35.64 18.00 -17.08
CA GLU A 123 -35.95 17.01 -18.12
C GLU A 123 -34.99 15.80 -18.05
N LEU A 124 -35.53 14.61 -18.36
CA LEU A 124 -34.81 13.33 -18.34
C LEU A 124 -34.86 12.70 -19.73
N ASN A 125 -33.72 12.70 -20.41
CA ASN A 125 -33.58 12.12 -21.75
C ASN A 125 -33.00 10.70 -21.65
N LEU A 126 -33.87 9.70 -21.65
CA LEU A 126 -33.49 8.28 -21.60
C LEU A 126 -32.68 7.83 -22.83
N VAL A 127 -32.93 8.45 -23.99
CA VAL A 127 -32.26 8.11 -25.27
C VAL A 127 -30.78 8.52 -25.26
N GLU A 128 -30.47 9.69 -24.70
CA GLU A 128 -29.09 10.20 -24.58
C GLU A 128 -28.41 9.76 -23.28
N GLY A 129 -29.19 9.35 -22.26
CA GLY A 129 -28.71 9.18 -20.90
C GLY A 129 -28.36 10.52 -20.23
N SER A 130 -29.14 11.59 -20.49
CA SER A 130 -28.88 12.95 -20.00
C SER A 130 -29.98 13.43 -19.03
N MET A 131 -29.57 14.09 -17.93
CA MET A 131 -30.45 14.87 -17.06
C MET A 131 -30.15 16.35 -17.28
N THR A 132 -31.17 17.13 -17.61
CA THR A 132 -31.03 18.58 -17.83
C THR A 132 -31.82 19.37 -16.80
N VAL A 133 -31.25 20.48 -16.34
CA VAL A 133 -31.94 21.50 -15.54
C VAL A 133 -31.82 22.83 -16.26
N SER A 134 -32.90 23.62 -16.26
CA SER A 134 -32.95 24.93 -16.90
C SER A 134 -33.72 25.95 -16.06
N THR A 135 -33.23 27.19 -16.02
CA THR A 135 -34.00 28.29 -15.43
C THR A 135 -35.22 28.61 -16.28
N THR A 136 -36.29 29.07 -15.62
CA THR A 136 -37.48 29.58 -16.29
C THR A 136 -37.72 31.02 -15.86
N ARG A 137 -38.63 31.72 -16.54
CA ARG A 137 -39.09 33.07 -16.12
C ARG A 137 -39.75 33.10 -14.74
N LYS A 138 -39.99 31.94 -14.12
CA LYS A 138 -40.51 31.81 -12.74
C LYS A 138 -39.41 31.60 -11.70
N THR A 139 -38.17 31.38 -12.11
CA THR A 139 -37.03 31.24 -11.21
C THR A 139 -36.68 32.61 -10.62
N LYS A 140 -36.84 32.75 -9.29
CA LYS A 140 -36.61 34.00 -8.56
C LYS A 140 -35.20 34.12 -8.00
N ASP A 141 -34.72 33.08 -7.31
CA ASP A 141 -33.34 33.02 -6.84
C ASP A 141 -32.39 32.73 -8.02
N PRO A 142 -31.33 33.54 -8.24
CA PRO A 142 -30.33 33.25 -9.27
C PRO A 142 -29.39 32.07 -8.93
N TYR A 143 -29.19 31.71 -7.67
CA TYR A 143 -28.21 30.70 -7.26
C TYR A 143 -28.75 29.26 -7.27
N ILE A 144 -30.07 29.06 -7.19
CA ILE A 144 -30.71 27.74 -7.19
C ILE A 144 -30.32 26.88 -8.39
N ILE A 145 -30.00 27.48 -9.54
CA ILE A 145 -29.58 26.71 -10.73
C ILE A 145 -28.22 26.01 -10.51
N ILE A 146 -27.34 26.57 -9.68
CA ILE A 146 -26.07 25.94 -9.28
C ILE A 146 -26.37 24.76 -8.34
N LYS A 147 -27.28 24.93 -7.37
CA LYS A 147 -27.76 23.85 -6.50
C LYS A 147 -28.45 22.73 -7.28
N ALA A 148 -29.25 23.05 -8.30
CA ALA A 148 -29.89 22.09 -9.19
C ALA A 148 -28.85 21.34 -10.05
N ASN A 149 -27.79 22.01 -10.49
CA ASN A 149 -26.66 21.39 -11.17
C ASN A 149 -25.87 20.42 -10.24
N GLU A 150 -25.69 20.79 -8.96
CA GLU A 150 -25.15 19.89 -7.93
C GLU A 150 -26.06 18.67 -7.69
N LEU A 151 -27.38 18.89 -7.64
CA LEU A 151 -28.38 17.82 -7.48
C LEU A 151 -28.29 16.77 -8.61
N ILE A 152 -28.28 17.17 -9.88
CA ILE A 152 -28.17 16.20 -11.00
C ILE A 152 -26.82 15.46 -11.01
N LYS A 153 -25.73 16.10 -10.60
CA LYS A 153 -24.42 15.44 -10.42
C LYS A 153 -24.44 14.42 -9.28
N LEU A 154 -25.17 14.72 -8.20
CA LEU A 154 -25.34 13.83 -7.06
C LEU A 154 -26.24 12.63 -7.36
N LEU A 155 -27.32 12.81 -8.13
CA LEU A 155 -28.26 11.75 -8.51
C LEU A 155 -27.60 10.57 -9.24
N SER A 156 -26.45 10.80 -9.89
CA SER A 156 -25.64 9.72 -10.48
C SER A 156 -24.99 8.78 -9.44
N SER A 157 -25.05 9.08 -8.15
CA SER A 157 -24.37 8.33 -7.08
C SER A 157 -25.24 8.13 -5.84
N VAL A 158 -25.96 9.18 -5.40
CA VAL A 158 -26.68 9.26 -4.13
C VAL A 158 -28.20 9.09 -4.34
N PRO A 159 -28.92 8.41 -3.43
CA PRO A 159 -30.37 8.29 -3.51
C PRO A 159 -31.10 9.65 -3.50
N ALA A 160 -32.09 9.80 -4.38
CA ALA A 160 -32.87 11.01 -4.57
C ALA A 160 -33.40 11.70 -3.28
N PRO A 161 -34.06 11.01 -2.32
CA PRO A 161 -34.59 11.68 -1.13
C PRO A 161 -33.50 12.26 -0.20
N GLN A 162 -32.27 11.74 -0.29
CA GLN A 162 -31.14 12.28 0.45
C GLN A 162 -30.44 13.39 -0.37
N ALA A 163 -30.44 13.29 -1.70
CA ALA A 163 -29.88 14.30 -2.60
C ALA A 163 -30.69 15.60 -2.62
N ILE A 164 -32.04 15.55 -2.57
CA ILE A 164 -32.92 16.75 -2.58
C ILE A 164 -32.57 17.76 -1.49
N LYS A 165 -32.00 17.31 -0.35
CA LYS A 165 -31.52 18.17 0.74
C LYS A 165 -30.40 19.15 0.34
N ILE A 166 -29.81 19.00 -0.85
CA ILE A 166 -28.83 19.95 -1.40
C ILE A 166 -29.46 21.28 -1.83
N LEU A 167 -30.78 21.33 -2.04
CA LEU A 167 -31.49 22.56 -2.43
C LEU A 167 -31.53 23.60 -1.30
N ASN A 168 -31.21 23.20 -0.06
CA ASN A 168 -31.03 24.12 1.07
C ASN A 168 -29.66 24.82 0.99
N ASP A 169 -29.59 26.10 1.33
CA ASP A 169 -28.37 26.90 1.13
C ASP A 169 -27.16 26.43 1.93
N GLU A 170 -27.35 26.07 3.20
CA GLU A 170 -26.29 25.60 4.09
C GLU A 170 -25.65 24.26 3.68
N MET A 171 -26.37 23.48 2.85
CA MET A 171 -25.95 22.16 2.40
C MET A 171 -25.10 22.28 1.12
N SER A 172 -23.95 21.61 1.09
CA SER A 172 -23.05 21.59 -0.07
C SER A 172 -22.63 20.16 -0.42
N CYS A 173 -22.19 19.93 -1.65
CA CYS A 173 -21.76 18.61 -2.10
C CYS A 173 -20.29 18.54 -2.56
N ALA A 174 -19.71 17.34 -2.51
CA ALA A 174 -18.38 17.07 -3.07
C ALA A 174 -18.27 15.65 -3.61
N ILE A 175 -17.77 15.54 -4.84
CA ILE A 175 -17.49 14.26 -5.52
C ILE A 175 -15.97 14.05 -5.54
N ILE A 176 -15.48 13.23 -4.62
CA ILE A 176 -14.06 12.95 -4.42
C ILE A 176 -13.63 11.83 -5.37
N LYS A 177 -12.70 12.12 -6.29
CA LYS A 177 -12.15 11.13 -7.23
C LYS A 177 -11.00 10.36 -6.59
N ILE A 178 -11.27 9.12 -6.15
CA ILE A 178 -10.31 8.30 -5.40
C ILE A 178 -9.46 7.41 -6.32
N GLY A 179 -10.04 6.90 -7.41
CA GLY A 179 -9.42 5.89 -8.29
C GLY A 179 -8.06 6.29 -8.89
N SER A 180 -7.80 7.59 -9.09
CA SER A 180 -6.53 8.07 -9.67
C SER A 180 -5.35 8.03 -8.69
N ILE A 181 -5.60 7.89 -7.38
CA ILE A 181 -4.55 8.03 -6.34
C ILE A 181 -3.65 6.78 -6.25
N ILE A 182 -4.11 5.61 -6.71
CA ILE A 182 -3.40 4.33 -6.53
C ILE A 182 -3.43 3.48 -7.81
N ARG A 183 -2.24 3.17 -8.37
CA ARG A 183 -2.09 2.31 -9.56
C ARG A 183 -2.47 0.84 -9.35
N ASN A 184 -2.29 0.29 -8.14
CA ASN A 184 -2.53 -1.13 -7.85
C ASN A 184 -3.95 -1.38 -7.31
N LYS A 185 -4.80 -2.06 -8.10
CA LYS A 185 -6.22 -2.33 -7.79
C LYS A 185 -6.45 -2.99 -6.42
N GLU A 186 -5.69 -4.02 -6.06
CA GLU A 186 -5.83 -4.70 -4.76
C GLU A 186 -5.56 -3.77 -3.56
N ARG A 187 -4.52 -2.92 -3.68
CA ARG A 187 -4.15 -1.95 -2.64
C ARG A 187 -5.22 -0.86 -2.52
N PHE A 188 -5.83 -0.47 -3.64
CA PHE A 188 -6.96 0.44 -3.66
C PHE A 188 -8.17 -0.17 -2.94
N VAL A 189 -8.57 -1.40 -3.28
CA VAL A 189 -9.70 -2.10 -2.62
C VAL A 189 -9.47 -2.19 -1.10
N LYS A 190 -8.31 -2.67 -0.65
CA LYS A 190 -7.98 -2.78 0.79
C LYS A 190 -7.96 -1.43 1.53
N ARG A 191 -7.65 -0.32 0.85
CA ARG A 191 -7.70 1.03 1.46
C ARG A 191 -9.11 1.65 1.42
N ARG A 192 -9.92 1.33 0.41
CA ARG A 192 -11.35 1.69 0.36
C ARG A 192 -12.12 0.94 1.45
N GLU A 193 -11.95 -0.36 1.56
CA GLU A 193 -12.54 -1.21 2.59
C GLU A 193 -12.21 -0.72 4.01
N ARG A 194 -10.96 -0.31 4.25
CA ARG A 194 -10.53 0.36 5.50
C ARG A 194 -11.28 1.67 5.78
N LEU A 195 -11.65 2.45 4.77
CA LEU A 195 -12.42 3.68 4.93
C LEU A 195 -13.87 3.38 5.35
N LEU A 196 -14.48 2.34 4.76
CA LEU A 196 -15.79 1.81 5.17
C LEU A 196 -15.74 1.30 6.62
N GLY A 197 -14.73 0.48 6.93
CA GLY A 197 -14.63 -0.30 8.16
C GLY A 197 -15.60 -1.50 8.17
N PRO A 198 -15.48 -2.40 9.16
CA PRO A 198 -16.42 -3.49 9.34
C PRO A 198 -17.82 -2.91 9.60
N ASN A 199 -18.84 -3.48 8.95
CA ASN A 199 -20.25 -3.08 9.06
C ASN A 199 -20.48 -1.55 8.88
N LEU A 200 -19.69 -0.89 8.01
CA LEU A 200 -19.74 0.56 7.76
C LEU A 200 -19.49 1.46 9.01
N SER A 201 -19.03 0.87 10.12
CA SER A 201 -18.84 1.57 11.40
C SER A 201 -17.92 2.79 11.33
N THR A 202 -16.87 2.72 10.50
CA THR A 202 -15.90 3.82 10.35
C THR A 202 -16.49 4.98 9.56
N LEU A 203 -17.28 4.71 8.51
CA LEU A 203 -18.05 5.75 7.82
C LEU A 203 -19.11 6.36 8.74
N LYS A 204 -19.92 5.54 9.43
CA LYS A 204 -20.99 6.04 10.30
C LYS A 204 -20.45 6.94 11.43
N ALA A 205 -19.28 6.63 11.98
CA ALA A 205 -18.61 7.49 12.94
C ALA A 205 -18.17 8.83 12.34
N ILE A 206 -17.68 8.85 11.09
CA ILE A 206 -17.34 10.11 10.39
C ILE A 206 -18.60 10.93 10.13
N GLU A 207 -19.70 10.31 9.66
CA GLU A 207 -20.98 10.99 9.42
C GLU A 207 -21.50 11.71 10.67
N ILE A 208 -21.53 11.03 11.82
CA ILE A 208 -22.00 11.59 13.10
C ILE A 208 -21.08 12.72 13.61
N LEU A 209 -19.77 12.62 13.35
CA LEU A 209 -18.80 13.64 13.77
C LEU A 209 -18.83 14.88 12.89
N THR A 210 -18.99 14.75 11.58
CA THR A 210 -18.94 15.88 10.63
C THR A 210 -20.32 16.44 10.26
N GLY A 211 -21.42 15.75 10.61
CA GLY A 211 -22.76 16.10 10.17
C GLY A 211 -22.98 15.90 8.66
N CYS A 212 -22.15 15.08 8.02
CA CYS A 212 -22.20 14.83 6.59
C CYS A 212 -22.77 13.43 6.28
N TYR A 213 -23.48 13.30 5.18
CA TYR A 213 -23.80 12.02 4.56
C TYR A 213 -22.68 11.61 3.61
N ILE A 214 -22.20 10.36 3.68
CA ILE A 214 -21.04 9.90 2.89
C ILE A 214 -21.32 8.57 2.21
N LEU A 215 -21.14 8.53 0.89
CA LEU A 215 -21.36 7.35 0.08
C LEU A 215 -20.11 7.01 -0.74
N VAL A 216 -19.55 5.81 -0.57
CA VAL A 216 -18.28 5.40 -1.20
C VAL A 216 -18.54 4.32 -2.26
N GLN A 217 -18.76 4.73 -3.51
CA GLN A 217 -19.05 3.85 -4.65
C GLN A 217 -17.85 3.70 -5.59
N GLY A 218 -17.45 2.45 -5.86
CA GLY A 218 -16.43 2.14 -6.86
C GLY A 218 -15.12 2.91 -6.69
N ASN A 219 -14.91 3.90 -7.57
CA ASN A 219 -13.72 4.74 -7.67
C ASN A 219 -13.91 6.17 -7.10
N THR A 220 -15.09 6.51 -6.59
CA THR A 220 -15.47 7.83 -6.09
C THR A 220 -16.03 7.74 -4.67
N ALA A 221 -16.02 8.86 -3.95
CA ALA A 221 -16.88 9.06 -2.79
C ALA A 221 -17.66 10.36 -2.96
N ALA A 222 -18.98 10.28 -2.80
CA ALA A 222 -19.84 11.45 -2.69
C ALA A 222 -19.99 11.80 -1.19
N ALA A 223 -19.91 13.09 -0.88
CA ALA A 223 -20.19 13.63 0.45
C ALA A 223 -21.16 14.81 0.32
N MET A 224 -22.09 14.93 1.27
CA MET A 224 -23.04 16.05 1.36
C MET A 224 -23.15 16.54 2.80
N GLY A 225 -23.19 17.84 3.01
CA GLY A 225 -23.34 18.46 4.33
C GLY A 225 -22.78 19.86 4.38
N TYR A 226 -22.69 20.42 5.59
CA TYR A 226 -22.08 21.72 5.84
C TYR A 226 -20.61 21.80 5.38
N TRP A 227 -20.23 22.94 4.81
CA TRP A 227 -18.89 23.18 4.25
C TRP A 227 -17.73 22.85 5.21
N LYS A 228 -17.88 23.14 6.51
CA LYS A 228 -16.87 22.85 7.55
C LYS A 228 -16.63 21.34 7.69
N GLY A 229 -17.71 20.55 7.74
CA GLY A 229 -17.65 19.09 7.80
C GLY A 229 -17.14 18.48 6.50
N LEU A 230 -17.61 19.00 5.36
CA LEU A 230 -17.20 18.54 4.04
C LEU A 230 -15.68 18.71 3.79
N LYS A 231 -15.10 19.85 4.19
CA LYS A 231 -13.64 20.07 4.15
C LYS A 231 -12.86 19.06 5.00
N GLN A 232 -13.43 18.62 6.13
CA GLN A 232 -12.85 17.56 6.95
C GLN A 232 -12.97 16.21 6.24
N VAL A 233 -14.15 15.85 5.71
CA VAL A 233 -14.39 14.58 4.99
C VAL A 233 -13.42 14.42 3.82
N VAL A 234 -13.27 15.43 2.96
CA VAL A 234 -12.31 15.40 1.83
C VAL A 234 -10.90 15.05 2.32
N ARG A 235 -10.43 15.70 3.39
CA ARG A 235 -9.13 15.41 4.00
C ARG A 235 -9.02 13.98 4.54
N VAL A 236 -10.05 13.48 5.23
CA VAL A 236 -10.05 12.11 5.79
C VAL A 236 -10.00 11.05 4.67
N VAL A 237 -10.78 11.24 3.60
CA VAL A 237 -10.81 10.33 2.45
C VAL A 237 -9.46 10.32 1.74
N GLU A 238 -8.89 11.50 1.46
CA GLU A 238 -7.58 11.62 0.83
C GLU A 238 -6.46 11.02 1.68
N ASP A 239 -6.36 11.37 2.96
CA ASP A 239 -5.28 10.91 3.85
C ASP A 239 -5.33 9.39 4.07
N CYS A 240 -6.53 8.79 4.12
CA CYS A 240 -6.73 7.34 4.20
C CYS A 240 -6.19 6.63 2.94
N ILE A 241 -6.51 7.16 1.76
CA ILE A 241 -6.20 6.55 0.47
C ILE A 241 -4.73 6.79 0.09
N LYS A 242 -4.18 7.98 0.37
CA LYS A 242 -2.74 8.28 0.31
C LYS A 242 -1.94 7.47 1.36
N ASN A 243 -2.61 6.96 2.40
CA ASN A 243 -2.02 6.23 3.54
C ASN A 243 -1.02 7.10 4.33
N VAL A 244 -1.43 8.34 4.56
CA VAL A 244 -0.77 9.29 5.48
C VAL A 244 -1.19 8.97 6.92
N LYS A 245 -2.49 8.80 7.13
CA LYS A 245 -3.13 8.44 8.40
C LYS A 245 -4.17 7.34 8.18
N HIS A 246 -4.48 6.59 9.25
CA HIS A 246 -5.63 5.67 9.29
C HIS A 246 -6.90 6.47 9.62
N PRO A 247 -8.10 6.15 9.07
CA PRO A 247 -9.32 6.91 9.35
C PRO A 247 -9.67 6.96 10.84
N VAL A 248 -9.37 5.90 11.61
CA VAL A 248 -9.49 5.88 13.08
C VAL A 248 -8.69 7.00 13.78
N TYR A 249 -7.52 7.41 13.26
CA TYR A 249 -6.79 8.55 13.83
C TYR A 249 -7.49 9.88 13.54
N HIS A 250 -8.13 10.02 12.37
CA HIS A 250 -8.96 11.19 12.08
C HIS A 250 -10.22 11.22 12.93
N ILE A 251 -10.89 10.09 13.16
CA ILE A 251 -12.03 9.98 14.08
C ILE A 251 -11.63 10.46 15.48
N LYS A 252 -10.48 10.00 16.01
CA LYS A 252 -9.94 10.48 17.29
C LYS A 252 -9.60 11.98 17.26
N GLU A 253 -9.01 12.47 16.18
CA GLU A 253 -8.68 13.89 15.99
C GLU A 253 -9.94 14.77 15.97
N LEU A 254 -11.00 14.34 15.29
CA LEU A 254 -12.29 15.03 15.21
C LEU A 254 -13.05 14.99 16.54
N LEU A 255 -13.03 13.85 17.25
CA LEU A 255 -13.64 13.72 18.57
C LEU A 255 -12.96 14.65 19.58
N ILE A 256 -11.63 14.68 19.64
CA ILE A 256 -10.87 15.59 20.50
C ILE A 256 -11.18 17.06 20.16
N LYS A 257 -11.24 17.43 18.87
CA LYS A 257 -11.63 18.79 18.45
C LYS A 257 -13.05 19.14 18.86
N ARG A 258 -14.01 18.20 18.80
CA ARG A 258 -15.40 18.42 19.20
C ARG A 258 -15.55 18.62 20.70
N GLU A 259 -14.73 17.94 21.51
CA GLU A 259 -14.70 18.17 22.97
C GLU A 259 -13.98 19.48 23.32
N LEU A 260 -12.85 19.81 22.69
CA LEU A 260 -12.14 21.08 22.89
C LEU A 260 -13.02 22.29 22.51
N ALA A 261 -13.80 22.19 21.42
CA ALA A 261 -14.70 23.24 20.97
C ALA A 261 -15.84 23.57 21.95
N LYS A 262 -16.15 22.70 22.92
CA LYS A 262 -17.14 23.00 23.97
C LYS A 262 -16.57 23.93 25.06
N ASN A 263 -15.25 24.02 25.18
CA ASN A 263 -14.58 24.79 26.22
C ASN A 263 -14.26 26.21 25.70
N PRO A 264 -14.98 27.27 26.13
CA PRO A 264 -14.79 28.62 25.58
C PRO A 264 -13.39 29.18 25.85
N ALA A 265 -12.76 28.81 26.97
CA ALA A 265 -11.42 29.29 27.35
C ALA A 265 -10.32 28.92 26.34
N LEU A 266 -10.49 27.85 25.56
CA LEU A 266 -9.50 27.34 24.60
C LEU A 266 -9.78 27.77 23.16
N ALA A 267 -10.82 28.59 22.92
CA ALA A 267 -11.27 28.94 21.56
C ALA A 267 -10.23 29.76 20.76
N HIS A 268 -9.41 30.56 21.45
CA HIS A 268 -8.40 31.43 20.84
C HIS A 268 -6.99 30.80 20.76
N GLU A 269 -6.78 29.63 21.37
CA GLU A 269 -5.48 28.94 21.40
C GLU A 269 -5.33 27.86 20.32
N SER A 270 -4.09 27.58 19.89
CA SER A 270 -3.85 26.47 18.96
C SER A 270 -3.96 25.11 19.63
N TRP A 271 -4.87 24.27 19.11
CA TRP A 271 -5.16 22.94 19.66
C TRP A 271 -4.09 21.87 19.33
N ASP A 272 -3.05 22.19 18.57
CA ASP A 272 -2.01 21.25 18.10
C ASP A 272 -1.22 20.55 19.22
N LYS A 273 -1.30 21.05 20.46
CA LYS A 273 -0.75 20.39 21.66
C LYS A 273 -1.55 19.14 22.06
N PHE A 274 -2.86 19.15 21.87
CA PHE A 274 -3.79 18.10 22.27
C PHE A 274 -4.05 17.06 21.16
N LEU A 275 -3.76 17.41 19.90
CA LEU A 275 -3.95 16.51 18.76
C LEU A 275 -2.96 15.32 18.77
N PRO A 276 -3.43 14.07 18.58
CA PRO A 276 -2.55 12.90 18.45
C PRO A 276 -1.62 12.97 17.21
N LYS A 277 -0.33 13.24 17.44
CA LYS A 277 0.68 13.35 16.37
C LYS A 277 1.15 11.96 15.91
N PHE A 278 0.51 11.43 14.87
CA PHE A 278 0.94 10.20 14.21
C PHE A 278 2.29 10.39 13.49
N LYS A 279 3.38 9.87 14.08
CA LYS A 279 4.68 9.76 13.42
C LYS A 279 4.78 8.41 12.70
N LYS A 280 4.92 8.43 11.37
CA LYS A 280 5.21 7.21 10.59
C LYS A 280 6.58 6.66 11.00
N LYS A 281 6.60 5.58 11.79
CA LYS A 281 7.83 4.86 12.16
C LYS A 281 8.43 4.21 10.91
N ASN A 282 9.30 4.93 10.20
CA ASN A 282 10.10 4.39 9.10
C ASN A 282 11.30 3.60 9.67
N VAL A 283 11.00 2.51 10.38
CA VAL A 283 12.04 1.60 10.88
C VAL A 283 12.72 1.00 9.66
N LYS A 284 13.99 1.36 9.46
CA LYS A 284 14.81 0.82 8.38
C LYS A 284 14.97 -0.69 8.60
N GLN A 285 14.17 -1.50 7.91
CA GLN A 285 14.42 -2.93 7.82
C GLN A 285 15.83 -3.15 7.26
N LYS A 286 16.52 -4.19 7.74
CA LYS A 286 17.83 -4.57 7.19
C LYS A 286 17.64 -4.78 5.68
N LYS A 287 18.26 -3.92 4.86
CA LYS A 287 18.25 -4.10 3.42
C LYS A 287 18.90 -5.46 3.12
N PRO A 288 18.26 -6.37 2.37
CA PRO A 288 18.98 -7.54 1.88
C PRO A 288 20.17 -7.04 1.06
N LEU A 289 21.31 -7.73 1.15
CA LEU A 289 22.48 -7.44 0.32
C LEU A 289 22.05 -7.45 -1.14
N ILE A 290 22.05 -6.27 -1.77
CA ILE A 290 21.62 -6.10 -3.15
C ILE A 290 22.71 -6.71 -4.02
N LYS A 291 22.52 -7.97 -4.40
CA LYS A 291 23.28 -8.56 -5.50
C LYS A 291 23.03 -7.70 -6.73
N GLU A 292 24.10 -7.29 -7.41
CA GLU A 292 24.00 -6.46 -8.59
C GLU A 292 23.10 -7.14 -9.63
N LYS A 293 22.19 -6.36 -10.24
CA LYS A 293 21.28 -6.91 -11.25
C LYS A 293 22.10 -7.22 -12.49
N LYS A 294 22.03 -8.46 -12.97
CA LYS A 294 22.61 -8.85 -14.26
C LYS A 294 22.10 -7.88 -15.35
N GLN A 295 23.00 -7.38 -16.17
CA GLN A 295 22.68 -6.50 -17.28
C GLN A 295 21.71 -7.22 -18.24
N TYR A 296 20.72 -6.49 -18.76
CA TYR A 296 19.70 -7.09 -19.63
C TYR A 296 20.33 -7.47 -20.97
N THR A 297 20.45 -8.77 -21.22
CA THR A 297 20.77 -9.31 -22.54
C THR A 297 19.45 -9.61 -23.27
N PRO A 298 19.24 -9.11 -24.50
CA PRO A 298 18.05 -9.46 -25.28
C PRO A 298 18.06 -10.92 -25.74
N PHE A 299 19.25 -11.52 -25.82
CA PHE A 299 19.43 -12.94 -26.09
C PHE A 299 19.30 -13.76 -24.79
N PRO A 300 18.58 -14.89 -24.83
CA PRO A 300 18.59 -15.86 -23.73
C PRO A 300 19.99 -16.49 -23.59
N PRO A 301 20.39 -16.96 -22.39
CA PRO A 301 21.58 -17.79 -22.26
C PRO A 301 21.40 -19.10 -23.05
N PRO A 302 22.50 -19.74 -23.48
CA PRO A 302 22.43 -21.07 -24.10
C PRO A 302 21.75 -22.06 -23.13
N GLN A 303 20.96 -22.98 -23.69
CA GLN A 303 20.40 -24.08 -22.92
C GLN A 303 21.55 -24.97 -22.42
N GLN A 304 21.40 -25.56 -21.24
CA GLN A 304 22.37 -26.54 -20.77
C GLN A 304 22.27 -27.77 -21.68
N PRO A 305 23.38 -28.26 -22.26
CA PRO A 305 23.36 -29.46 -23.10
C PRO A 305 22.83 -30.65 -22.30
N SER A 306 22.09 -31.54 -22.95
CA SER A 306 21.65 -32.77 -22.30
C SER A 306 22.84 -33.71 -22.04
N LYS A 307 22.63 -34.73 -21.21
CA LYS A 307 23.66 -35.77 -21.01
C LYS A 307 24.04 -36.46 -22.33
N ILE A 308 23.09 -36.60 -23.26
CA ILE A 308 23.32 -37.16 -24.59
C ILE A 308 24.22 -36.24 -25.41
N ASP A 309 23.97 -34.92 -25.38
CA ASP A 309 24.79 -33.94 -26.09
C ASP A 309 26.23 -33.91 -25.56
N LEU A 310 26.40 -33.96 -24.23
CA LEU A 310 27.73 -34.07 -23.60
C LEU A 310 28.46 -35.38 -23.97
N GLU A 311 27.74 -36.50 -24.06
CA GLU A 311 28.29 -37.79 -24.50
C GLU A 311 28.62 -37.80 -26.01
N LEU A 312 27.87 -37.05 -26.83
CA LEU A 312 28.13 -36.86 -28.26
C LEU A 312 29.36 -35.95 -28.47
N GLU A 313 29.46 -34.85 -27.72
CA GLU A 313 30.60 -33.91 -27.73
C GLU A 313 31.91 -34.58 -27.27
N SER A 314 31.85 -35.43 -26.24
CA SER A 314 33.03 -36.18 -25.76
C SER A 314 33.40 -37.39 -26.63
N GLY A 315 32.52 -37.77 -27.57
CA GLY A 315 32.65 -39.00 -28.37
C GLY A 315 32.39 -40.30 -27.59
N GLU A 316 32.12 -40.22 -26.28
CA GLU A 316 31.86 -41.39 -25.43
C GLU A 316 30.53 -42.07 -25.77
N TYR A 317 29.59 -41.35 -26.37
CA TYR A 317 28.34 -41.91 -26.91
C TYR A 317 28.61 -43.01 -27.96
N PHE A 318 29.63 -42.83 -28.79
CA PHE A 318 29.99 -43.76 -29.86
C PHE A 318 30.90 -44.91 -29.40
N MET A 319 31.43 -44.86 -28.17
CA MET A 319 32.24 -45.94 -27.59
C MET A 319 31.35 -47.05 -27.02
N SER A 320 31.61 -48.29 -27.43
CA SER A 320 30.98 -49.47 -26.81
C SER A 320 31.48 -49.69 -25.38
N ASP A 321 30.63 -50.26 -24.53
CA ASP A 321 30.92 -50.41 -23.09
C ASP A 321 32.17 -51.25 -22.81
N LYS A 322 32.51 -52.20 -23.70
CA LYS A 322 33.76 -52.97 -23.66
C LYS A 322 35.00 -52.09 -23.87
N LYS A 323 34.91 -51.03 -24.69
CA LYS A 323 36.01 -50.06 -24.88
C LYS A 323 36.06 -49.05 -23.73
N LYS A 324 34.92 -48.66 -23.16
CA LYS A 324 34.84 -47.80 -21.97
C LYS A 324 35.52 -48.47 -20.77
N SER A 325 35.15 -49.71 -20.46
CA SER A 325 35.75 -50.45 -19.33
C SER A 325 37.24 -50.76 -19.52
N ALA A 326 37.70 -50.99 -20.75
CA ALA A 326 39.13 -51.13 -21.06
C ALA A 326 39.92 -49.82 -20.80
N LYS A 327 39.37 -48.67 -21.22
CA LYS A 327 39.96 -47.34 -20.96
C LYS A 327 40.00 -47.03 -19.46
N GLU A 328 38.92 -47.29 -18.73
CA GLU A 328 38.89 -47.16 -17.27
C GLU A 328 39.91 -48.08 -16.57
N TRP A 329 40.13 -49.29 -17.08
CA TRP A 329 41.10 -50.23 -16.51
C TRP A 329 42.53 -49.73 -16.72
N GLN A 330 42.85 -49.22 -17.92
CA GLN A 330 44.13 -48.57 -18.20
C GLN A 330 44.36 -47.37 -17.27
N GLU A 331 43.37 -46.49 -17.11
CA GLU A 331 43.46 -45.34 -16.21
C GLU A 331 43.63 -45.76 -14.73
N LYS A 332 42.98 -46.86 -14.30
CA LYS A 332 43.18 -47.45 -12.96
C LYS A 332 44.60 -47.98 -12.77
N LEU A 333 45.17 -48.65 -13.79
CA LEU A 333 46.56 -49.12 -13.76
C LEU A 333 47.56 -47.96 -13.70
N GLU A 334 47.36 -46.91 -14.51
CA GLU A 334 48.19 -45.70 -14.49
C GLU A 334 48.12 -44.99 -13.12
N LYS A 335 46.92 -44.84 -12.54
CA LYS A 335 46.76 -44.29 -11.19
C LYS A 335 47.42 -45.16 -10.12
N GLN A 336 47.44 -46.48 -10.29
CA GLN A 336 48.15 -47.40 -9.40
C GLN A 336 49.67 -47.27 -9.54
N SER A 337 50.21 -47.19 -10.76
CA SER A 337 51.64 -47.02 -11.01
C SER A 337 52.14 -45.68 -10.45
N GLN A 338 51.43 -44.59 -10.70
CA GLN A 338 51.73 -43.26 -10.14
C GLN A 338 51.74 -43.27 -8.61
N LYS A 339 50.75 -43.90 -7.96
CA LYS A 339 50.73 -44.04 -6.49
C LYS A 339 51.83 -44.96 -5.96
N ALA A 340 52.16 -46.03 -6.67
CA ALA A 340 53.27 -46.90 -6.30
C ALA A 340 54.60 -46.15 -6.38
N GLU A 341 54.79 -45.32 -7.42
CA GLU A 341 55.96 -44.48 -7.59
C GLU A 341 56.02 -43.34 -6.56
N GLU A 342 54.91 -42.67 -6.27
CA GLU A 342 54.82 -41.66 -5.21
C GLU A 342 55.16 -42.26 -3.83
N ASN A 343 54.62 -43.45 -3.54
CA ASN A 343 54.94 -44.18 -2.31
C ASN A 343 56.40 -44.67 -2.27
N LYS A 344 56.98 -45.05 -3.42
CA LYS A 344 58.40 -45.40 -3.54
C LYS A 344 59.28 -44.19 -3.25
N ARG A 345 59.01 -43.04 -3.89
CA ARG A 345 59.70 -41.76 -3.64
C ARG A 345 59.59 -41.34 -2.16
N LYS A 346 58.42 -41.50 -1.52
CA LYS A 346 58.25 -41.24 -0.08
C LYS A 346 59.05 -42.18 0.82
N ARG A 347 59.16 -43.47 0.47
CA ARG A 347 59.98 -44.45 1.20
C ARG A 347 61.48 -44.18 1.03
N GLU A 348 61.91 -43.87 -0.19
CA GLU A 348 63.29 -43.51 -0.51
C GLU A 348 63.71 -42.23 0.24
N ALA A 349 62.87 -41.20 0.22
CA ALA A 349 63.10 -39.96 0.97
C ALA A 349 63.15 -40.17 2.50
N ALA A 350 62.47 -41.20 3.04
CA ALA A 350 62.53 -41.55 4.46
C ALA A 350 63.74 -42.42 4.84
N PHE A 351 64.44 -43.00 3.86
CA PHE A 351 65.63 -43.84 4.08
C PHE A 351 66.95 -43.09 3.86
N VAL A 352 66.90 -41.93 3.20
CA VAL A 352 68.00 -40.96 3.21
C VAL A 352 68.02 -40.31 4.59
N HIS A 353 69.09 -40.53 5.33
CA HIS A 353 69.36 -39.83 6.58
C HIS A 353 69.38 -38.32 6.30
N PRO A 354 68.73 -37.47 7.11
CA PRO A 354 68.85 -36.02 6.95
C PRO A 354 70.33 -35.63 6.98
N ASN A 355 70.78 -34.85 6.00
CA ASN A 355 72.17 -34.40 5.97
C ASN A 355 72.42 -33.48 7.18
N GLU A 356 73.31 -33.91 8.07
CA GLU A 356 73.86 -33.07 9.13
C GLU A 356 75.07 -32.31 8.58
N ASP A 357 75.03 -30.98 8.61
CA ASP A 357 76.18 -30.15 8.25
C ASP A 357 77.29 -30.33 9.30
N ILE A 358 78.40 -30.98 8.90
CA ILE A 358 79.50 -31.31 9.81
C ILE A 358 80.29 -30.04 10.17
N ALA A 359 79.94 -29.41 11.28
CA ALA A 359 80.80 -28.43 11.96
C ALA A 359 81.74 -29.13 12.95
N THR A 360 83.04 -28.93 12.80
CA THR A 360 84.09 -29.61 13.59
C THR A 360 84.23 -29.07 15.02
N PRO A 361 84.79 -29.85 15.97
CA PRO A 361 84.63 -29.57 17.40
C PRO A 361 85.80 -28.77 18.01
N TYR A 362 85.55 -27.48 18.27
CA TYR A 362 86.31 -26.63 19.20
C TYR A 362 85.37 -25.51 19.70
N GLU A 363 85.53 -25.09 20.97
CA GLU A 363 84.74 -24.02 21.63
C GLU A 363 83.20 -24.21 21.74
N SER A 364 82.76 -25.24 22.46
CA SER A 364 81.44 -25.20 23.13
C SER A 364 81.51 -24.45 24.46
N ALA A 365 81.65 -23.13 24.38
CA ALA A 365 81.46 -22.24 25.52
C ALA A 365 80.85 -20.90 25.05
N LYS A 366 79.63 -20.59 25.57
CA LYS A 366 78.99 -19.26 25.64
C LYS A 366 77.93 -18.87 24.58
N SER A 367 76.72 -19.42 24.73
CA SER A 367 75.45 -18.67 24.67
C SER A 367 74.32 -19.52 25.31
N ILE A 368 74.16 -19.49 26.63
CA ILE A 368 73.28 -18.53 27.34
C ILE A 368 71.90 -18.37 26.68
N ILE A 369 70.97 -19.23 27.12
CA ILE A 369 69.59 -18.91 27.56
C ILE A 369 68.76 -17.98 26.63
N ASN A 370 67.96 -18.57 25.75
CA ASN A 370 66.78 -17.92 25.16
C ASN A 370 65.48 -18.47 25.80
N ASN A 371 65.11 -17.95 26.97
CA ASN A 371 63.88 -18.32 27.69
C ASN A 371 62.57 -17.86 27.00
N GLY A 372 62.63 -17.29 25.78
CA GLY A 372 61.47 -16.80 25.03
C GLY A 372 60.73 -17.87 24.22
N GLU A 373 61.45 -18.81 23.61
CA GLU A 373 60.87 -19.70 22.59
C GLU A 373 59.88 -20.73 23.17
N ILE A 374 60.16 -21.24 24.38
CA ILE A 374 59.25 -22.14 25.10
C ILE A 374 57.92 -21.42 25.42
N ALA A 375 57.97 -20.13 25.74
CA ALA A 375 56.77 -19.34 26.02
C ALA A 375 55.94 -19.09 24.76
N ASP A 376 56.57 -18.84 23.62
CA ASP A 376 55.86 -18.62 22.34
C ASP A 376 55.35 -19.93 21.73
N MET A 377 56.08 -21.04 21.89
CA MET A 377 55.58 -22.37 21.57
C MET A 377 54.37 -22.74 22.43
N ALA A 378 54.40 -22.47 23.74
CA ALA A 378 53.25 -22.65 24.64
C ALA A 378 52.05 -21.74 24.30
N LYS A 379 52.29 -20.49 23.87
CA LYS A 379 51.23 -19.60 23.35
C LYS A 379 50.62 -20.16 22.06
N SER A 380 51.44 -20.67 21.14
CA SER A 380 50.96 -21.26 19.87
C SER A 380 50.09 -22.51 20.10
N LEU A 381 50.48 -23.37 21.05
CA LEU A 381 49.72 -24.57 21.43
C LEU A 381 48.41 -24.20 22.14
N LYS A 382 48.43 -23.23 23.06
CA LYS A 382 47.20 -22.69 23.67
C LYS A 382 46.28 -22.03 22.64
N LYS A 383 46.81 -21.35 21.62
CA LYS A 383 46.03 -20.76 20.55
C LYS A 383 45.36 -21.83 19.67
N LYS A 384 46.12 -22.84 19.23
CA LYS A 384 45.57 -24.00 18.50
C LYS A 384 44.50 -24.73 19.31
N ALA A 385 44.74 -25.03 20.58
CA ALA A 385 43.75 -25.68 21.45
C ALA A 385 42.44 -24.86 21.60
N LYS A 386 42.54 -23.52 21.62
CA LYS A 386 41.39 -22.62 21.67
C LYS A 386 40.65 -22.52 20.33
N GLU A 387 41.35 -22.63 19.20
CA GLU A 387 40.74 -22.73 17.86
C GLU A 387 40.03 -24.07 17.67
N PHE A 388 40.61 -25.19 18.13
CA PHE A 388 39.95 -26.50 18.13
C PHE A 388 38.64 -26.51 18.94
N ARG A 389 38.67 -26.03 20.20
CA ARG A 389 37.43 -25.90 20.99
C ARG A 389 36.37 -24.99 20.34
N LYS A 390 36.79 -23.91 19.68
CA LYS A 390 35.86 -23.00 19.01
C LYS A 390 35.25 -23.61 17.75
N ASN A 391 35.97 -24.49 17.04
CA ASN A 391 35.43 -25.26 15.93
C ASN A 391 34.47 -26.36 16.45
N GLU A 392 34.81 -27.03 17.56
CA GLU A 392 33.97 -28.04 18.21
C GLU A 392 32.65 -27.43 18.75
N GLU A 393 32.70 -26.23 19.34
CA GLU A 393 31.53 -25.43 19.70
C GLU A 393 30.70 -25.03 18.45
N GLN A 394 31.34 -24.69 17.33
CA GLN A 394 30.65 -24.38 16.07
C GLN A 394 30.03 -25.61 15.40
N GLU A 395 30.64 -26.79 15.48
CA GLU A 395 30.05 -28.04 15.02
C GLU A 395 28.88 -28.46 15.90
N ASN A 396 28.99 -28.36 17.23
CA ASN A 396 27.89 -28.66 18.15
C ASN A 396 26.69 -27.74 17.94
N VAL A 397 26.89 -26.41 17.79
CA VAL A 397 25.81 -25.48 17.44
C VAL A 397 25.19 -25.80 16.08
N ARG A 398 26.00 -26.28 15.12
CA ARG A 398 25.51 -26.69 13.79
C ARG A 398 24.70 -28.00 13.87
N LEU A 399 25.11 -28.95 14.71
CA LEU A 399 24.39 -30.20 14.99
C LEU A 399 23.06 -29.94 15.71
N GLU A 400 23.04 -29.13 16.76
CA GLU A 400 21.79 -28.74 17.47
C GLU A 400 20.80 -28.04 16.53
N SER A 401 21.28 -27.16 15.64
CA SER A 401 20.42 -26.51 14.63
C SER A 401 19.78 -27.49 13.63
N TYR A 402 20.43 -28.64 13.40
CA TYR A 402 19.93 -29.70 12.54
C TYR A 402 18.90 -30.60 13.26
N VAL A 403 19.11 -30.87 14.55
CA VAL A 403 18.19 -31.67 15.38
C VAL A 403 16.90 -30.91 15.69
N ALA A 404 16.97 -29.62 16.04
CA ALA A 404 15.81 -28.79 16.36
C ALA A 404 14.85 -28.55 15.17
N SER A 405 15.26 -28.90 13.95
CA SER A 405 14.47 -28.70 12.74
C SER A 405 13.44 -29.82 12.45
N ASN A 406 13.41 -30.90 13.25
CA ASN A 406 12.65 -32.13 12.90
C ASN A 406 11.43 -32.44 13.79
N GLU A 407 11.09 -31.59 14.77
CA GLU A 407 9.83 -31.69 15.53
C GLU A 407 8.70 -30.86 14.88
N GLY A 408 8.23 -31.32 13.71
CA GLY A 408 7.18 -30.65 12.96
C GLY A 408 6.40 -31.57 12.02
N SER A 409 5.22 -32.02 12.49
CA SER A 409 4.17 -32.75 11.74
C SER A 409 4.43 -34.24 11.37
N ARG A 410 3.77 -35.15 12.10
CA ARG A 410 3.49 -36.53 11.65
C ARG A 410 2.10 -36.58 10.98
N PRO A 411 1.97 -37.06 9.72
CA PRO A 411 0.66 -37.33 9.13
C PRO A 411 0.08 -38.67 9.63
N LYS A 412 -1.19 -38.67 10.06
CA LYS A 412 -1.91 -39.89 10.47
C LYS A 412 -2.23 -40.76 9.23
N LYS A 413 -1.60 -41.92 9.08
CA LYS A 413 -2.07 -42.99 8.16
C LYS A 413 -2.99 -43.95 8.91
N LYS A 414 -4.20 -44.17 8.38
CA LYS A 414 -5.13 -45.21 8.87
C LYS A 414 -4.68 -46.58 8.39
N HIS A 415 -4.60 -47.57 9.28
CA HIS A 415 -4.45 -48.97 8.87
C HIS A 415 -5.78 -49.53 8.34
N LYS A 416 -5.74 -50.22 7.20
CA LYS A 416 -6.75 -51.21 6.82
C LYS A 416 -6.41 -52.50 7.56
N LEU A 417 -7.39 -53.11 8.24
CA LEU A 417 -7.34 -54.53 8.61
C LEU A 417 -8.27 -55.30 7.67
N SER A 418 -7.76 -56.38 7.09
CA SER A 418 -8.54 -57.40 6.39
C SER A 418 -9.10 -58.41 7.38
N LYS A 419 -10.38 -58.77 7.23
CA LYS A 419 -10.91 -60.05 7.72
C LYS A 419 -11.46 -60.82 6.53
N TYR A 420 -11.07 -62.09 6.43
CA TYR A 420 -11.71 -63.09 5.58
C TYR A 420 -12.31 -64.13 6.52
N SER A 421 -13.57 -64.49 6.29
CA SER A 421 -14.15 -65.76 6.77
C SER A 421 -15.20 -66.18 5.76
N GLN A 422 -15.14 -67.46 5.42
CA GLN A 422 -15.73 -68.18 4.30
C GLN A 422 -17.26 -68.40 4.40
N PRO A 423 -17.89 -69.09 3.41
CA PRO A 423 -19.29 -68.88 3.05
C PRO A 423 -20.26 -69.89 3.65
N GLU A 424 -21.54 -69.60 3.52
CA GLU A 424 -22.58 -70.47 2.94
C GLU A 424 -23.69 -69.59 2.31
#